data_AF-A0A2P5BKC5-F1
#
_entry.id   AF-A0A2P5BKC5-F1
#
_cell.length_a   1.000
_cell.length_b   1.000
_cell.length_c   1.000
_cell.angle_alpha   90.00
_cell.angle_beta   90.00
_cell.angle_gamma   90.00
#
_symmetry.space_group_name_H-M   'P 1'
#
loop_
_entity.id
_entity.type
_entity.pdbx_description
1 polymer ?
#
loop_
_entity_poly.entity_id
_entity_poly.type
_entity_poly.pdbx_seq_one_letter_code
_entity_poly.pdbx_strand_id
1 'polypeptide(L)'
;MVIWIPWNKRNNVVHDTRCRRSDEVREGKFKLNIDAAVDQRLGSVGVDAVIRDCNGHVIDVLTRLIPIFITPFDAELIAIQEALN
;
A
#
# COMPACT_ATOMS: atom_id res chain seq x y z
N MET A 1 2.22 12.22 7.47
CA MET A 1 1.56 11.09 8.18
C MET A 1 0.05 11.33 8.29
N VAL A 2 -0.71 11.40 7.19
CA VAL A 2 -2.18 11.58 7.28
C VAL A 2 -3.00 10.98 6.13
N ILE A 3 -2.38 10.24 5.19
CA ILE A 3 -3.07 9.71 4.00
C ILE A 3 -3.74 8.35 4.31
N TRP A 4 -3.23 7.61 5.30
CA TRP A 4 -3.75 6.30 5.69
C TRP A 4 -5.17 6.34 6.27
N ILE A 5 -5.48 7.32 7.14
CA ILE A 5 -6.80 7.42 7.79
C ILE A 5 -7.92 7.70 6.76
N PRO A 6 -7.76 8.65 5.81
CA PRO A 6 -8.70 8.85 4.72
C PRO A 6 -8.85 7.64 3.79
N TRP A 7 -7.75 6.95 3.45
CA TRP A 7 -7.78 5.76 2.59
C TRP A 7 -8.54 4.60 3.24
N ASN A 8 -8.22 4.31 4.51
CA ASN A 8 -8.86 3.25 5.29
C ASN A 8 -10.37 3.46 5.42
N LYS A 9 -10.80 4.72 5.64
CA LYS A 9 -12.23 5.10 5.68
C LYS A 9 -12.93 4.97 4.33
N ARG A 10 -12.29 5.35 3.21
CA ARG A 10 -12.92 5.29 1.87
C ARG A 10 -13.14 3.86 1.39
N ASN A 11 -12.16 2.99 1.62
CA ASN A 11 -12.21 1.61 1.14
C ASN A 11 -13.05 0.70 2.05
N ASN A 12 -13.68 1.26 3.09
CA ASN A 12 -14.45 0.56 4.11
C ASN A 12 -13.78 -0.76 4.48
N VAL A 13 -12.45 -0.69 4.68
CA VAL A 13 -11.63 -1.88 4.94
C VAL A 13 -12.07 -2.34 6.32
N VAL A 14 -13.05 -3.23 6.33
CA VAL A 14 -13.31 -4.08 7.47
C VAL A 14 -12.00 -4.81 7.63
N HIS A 15 -11.22 -4.41 8.63
CA HIS A 15 -10.29 -5.34 9.25
C HIS A 15 -11.20 -6.43 9.80
N ASP A 16 -11.54 -7.39 8.95
CA ASP A 16 -12.00 -8.65 9.45
C ASP A 16 -10.83 -9.10 10.30
N THR A 17 -10.98 -8.99 11.61
CA THR A 17 -10.06 -9.58 12.58
C THR A 17 -9.90 -11.08 12.29
N ARG A 18 -10.77 -11.65 11.46
CA ARG A 18 -10.44 -12.82 10.67
C ARG A 18 -9.92 -12.37 9.31
N CYS A 19 -8.60 -12.27 9.20
CA CYS A 19 -8.00 -12.61 7.92
C CYS A 19 -8.72 -13.88 7.43
N ARG A 20 -9.23 -13.91 6.20
CA ARG A 20 -9.24 -15.19 5.48
C ARG A 20 -7.84 -15.73 5.75
N ARG A 21 -7.73 -16.87 6.43
CA ARG A 21 -6.46 -17.55 6.66
C ARG A 21 -5.91 -17.87 5.27
N SER A 22 -5.32 -16.89 4.59
CA SER A 22 -4.13 -17.10 3.80
C SER A 22 -3.21 -17.76 4.81
N ASP A 23 -2.95 -19.05 4.60
CA ASP A 23 -2.14 -19.91 5.46
C ASP A 23 -1.20 -19.09 6.33
N GLU A 24 -1.32 -19.21 7.66
CA GLU A 24 -0.52 -18.50 8.66
C GLU A 24 0.82 -18.09 8.06
N VAL A 25 1.04 -16.78 7.93
CA VAL A 25 2.34 -16.24 7.52
C VAL A 25 3.33 -16.85 8.51
N ARG A 26 4.04 -17.90 8.08
CA ARG A 26 4.95 -18.63 8.96
C ARG A 26 6.01 -17.65 9.46
N GLU A 27 6.57 -17.90 10.65
CA GLU A 27 7.75 -17.17 11.11
C GLU A 27 8.79 -17.11 9.98
N GLY A 28 9.31 -15.91 9.71
CA GLY A 28 10.21 -15.65 8.57
C GLY A 28 9.52 -15.24 7.26
N LYS A 29 8.19 -15.04 7.23
CA LYS A 29 7.47 -14.47 6.07
C LYS A 29 6.93 -13.07 6.38
N PHE A 30 6.92 -12.22 5.36
CA PHE A 30 6.35 -10.88 5.42
C PHE A 30 5.15 -10.74 4.48
N LYS A 31 4.23 -9.84 4.85
CA LYS A 31 3.16 -9.38 3.97
C LYS A 31 3.46 -7.97 3.50
N LEU A 32 3.54 -7.77 2.18
CA LEU A 32 3.69 -6.47 1.55
C LEU A 32 2.33 -6.02 1.01
N ASN A 33 1.87 -4.84 1.44
CA ASN A 33 0.70 -4.16 0.93
C ASN A 33 1.16 -2.91 0.18
N ILE A 34 0.68 -2.71 -1.05
CA ILE A 34 1.09 -1.64 -1.97
C ILE A 34 -0.17 -0.98 -2.51
N ASP A 35 -0.15 0.34 -2.66
CA ASP A 35 -1.23 1.12 -3.28
C ASP A 35 -0.67 2.36 -3.97
N ALA A 36 -1.37 2.83 -5.00
CA ALA A 36 -1.05 4.07 -5.69
C ALA A 36 -2.26 5.01 -5.78
N ALA A 37 -2.01 6.31 -5.67
CA ALA A 37 -3.03 7.35 -5.82
C ALA A 37 -2.60 8.37 -6.87
N VAL A 38 -3.43 8.58 -7.89
CA VAL A 38 -3.18 9.57 -8.94
C VAL A 38 -3.94 10.86 -8.63
N ASP A 39 -3.23 11.99 -8.62
CA ASP A 39 -3.82 13.33 -8.74
C ASP A 39 -3.66 13.81 -10.19
N GLN A 40 -4.73 13.66 -10.98
CA GLN A 40 -4.75 14.09 -12.38
C GLN A 40 -4.69 15.60 -12.57
N ARG A 41 -5.09 16.39 -11.55
CA ARG A 41 -5.06 17.85 -11.63
C ARG A 41 -3.64 18.37 -11.45
N LEU A 42 -2.90 17.76 -10.54
CA LEU A 42 -1.51 18.12 -10.27
C LEU A 42 -0.50 17.33 -11.10
N GLY A 43 -0.93 16.26 -11.78
CA GLY A 43 -0.04 15.40 -12.56
C GLY A 43 0.96 14.68 -11.67
N SER A 44 0.48 14.07 -10.60
CA SER A 44 1.34 13.40 -9.63
C SER A 44 0.76 12.08 -9.17
N VAL A 45 1.65 11.18 -8.75
CA VAL A 45 1.30 9.88 -8.20
C VAL A 45 1.87 9.76 -6.79
N GLY A 46 1.01 9.52 -5.82
CA GLY A 46 1.40 9.02 -4.50
C GLY A 46 1.56 7.51 -4.55
N VAL A 47 2.65 7.00 -4.01
CA VAL A 47 2.94 5.58 -3.83
C VAL A 47 3.07 5.33 -2.34
N ASP A 48 2.35 4.34 -1.83
CA ASP A 48 2.47 3.90 -0.45
C ASP A 48 2.66 2.38 -0.38
N ALA A 49 3.58 1.92 0.46
CA ALA A 49 3.74 0.50 0.76
C ALA A 49 3.95 0.25 2.25
N VAL A 50 3.52 -0.92 2.73
CA VAL A 50 3.63 -1.34 4.13
C VAL A 50 4.07 -2.80 4.19
N ILE A 51 5.17 -3.07 4.88
CA ILE A 51 5.62 -4.42 5.22
C ILE A 51 5.12 -4.77 6.62
N ARG A 52 4.54 -5.96 6.77
CA ARG A 52 4.05 -6.48 8.05
C ARG A 52 4.60 -7.86 8.36
N ASP A 53 4.82 -8.14 9.64
CA ASP A 53 5.14 -9.48 10.13
C ASP A 53 3.89 -10.38 10.17
N CYS A 54 4.09 -11.63 10.60
CA CYS A 54 3.02 -12.61 10.76
C CYS A 54 1.97 -12.26 11.83
N ASN A 55 2.32 -11.39 12.78
CA ASN A 55 1.42 -10.88 13.82
C ASN A 55 0.66 -9.63 13.36
N GLY A 56 0.94 -9.14 12.15
CA GLY A 56 0.36 -7.93 11.59
C GLY A 56 1.04 -6.64 12.05
N HIS A 57 2.15 -6.72 12.79
CA HIS A 57 2.96 -5.56 13.17
C HIS A 57 3.62 -4.96 11.92
N VAL A 58 3.59 -3.65 11.83
CA VAL A 58 4.28 -2.92 10.76
C VAL A 58 5.78 -2.96 11.03
N ILE A 59 6.53 -3.48 10.07
CA ILE A 59 7.99 -3.55 10.08
C ILE A 59 8.57 -2.31 9.40
N ASP A 60 8.00 -1.94 8.25
CA ASP A 60 8.47 -0.79 7.49
C ASP A 60 7.35 -0.19 6.62
N VAL A 61 7.55 1.07 6.21
CA VAL A 61 6.63 1.85 5.38
C VAL A 61 7.39 2.66 4.32
N LEU A 62 6.89 2.64 3.09
CA LEU A 62 7.33 3.51 2.00
C LEU A 62 6.22 4.52 1.71
N THR A 63 6.58 5.79 1.53
CA THR A 63 5.69 6.82 0.99
C THR A 63 6.47 7.69 0.02
N ARG A 64 5.99 7.85 -1.21
CA ARG A 64 6.68 8.62 -2.25
C ARG A 64 5.67 9.40 -3.09
N LEU A 65 6.04 10.62 -3.47
CA LEU A 65 5.30 11.42 -4.46
C LEU A 65 6.14 11.54 -5.73
N ILE A 66 5.57 11.13 -6.85
CA ILE A 66 6.24 11.11 -8.15
C ILE A 66 5.50 12.08 -9.08
N PRO A 67 6.13 13.17 -9.56
CA PRO A 67 5.48 14.14 -10.44
C PRO A 67 5.42 13.61 -11.87
N ILE A 68 4.38 12.82 -12.18
CA ILE A 68 4.15 12.24 -13.49
C ILE A 68 2.64 12.14 -13.80
N PHE A 69 2.28 12.39 -15.05
CA PHE A 69 0.93 12.16 -15.58
C PHE A 69 0.83 10.76 -16.16
N ILE A 70 0.12 9.87 -15.47
CA ILE A 70 -0.11 8.49 -15.92
C ILE A 70 -1.52 8.02 -15.56
N THR A 71 -1.88 6.86 -16.08
CA THR A 71 -3.15 6.23 -15.73
C THR A 71 -3.08 5.61 -14.33
N PRO A 72 -4.23 5.38 -13.66
CA PRO A 72 -4.24 4.63 -12.41
C PRO A 72 -3.60 3.23 -12.52
N PHE A 73 -3.74 2.58 -13.67
CA PHE A 73 -3.11 1.26 -13.89
C PHE A 73 -1.58 1.34 -13.91
N ASP A 74 -1.02 2.33 -14.61
CA ASP A 74 0.43 2.55 -14.64
C ASP A 74 0.96 2.98 -13.26
N ALA A 75 0.15 3.72 -12.49
CA ALA A 75 0.49 4.12 -11.13
C ALA A 75 0.66 2.91 -10.19
N GLU A 76 -0.23 1.92 -10.28
CA GLU A 76 -0.08 0.67 -9.51
C GLU A 76 1.20 -0.09 -9.91
N LEU A 77 1.54 -0.12 -11.20
CA LEU A 77 2.78 -0.75 -11.66
C LEU A 77 4.03 -0.06 -11.12
N ILE A 78 4.05 1.28 -11.12
CA ILE A 78 5.13 2.06 -10.51
C ILE A 78 5.19 1.80 -9.00
N ALA A 79 4.05 1.75 -8.31
CA ALA A 79 4.03 1.48 -6.88
C ALA A 79 4.64 0.11 -6.54
N ILE A 80 4.37 -0.91 -7.36
CA ILE A 80 5.01 -2.23 -7.23
C ILE A 80 6.52 -2.13 -7.43
N GLN A 81 6.98 -1.44 -8.47
CA GLN A 81 8.40 -1.27 -8.74
C GLN A 81 9.13 -0.52 -7.62
N GLU A 82 8.53 0.55 -7.10
CA GLU A 82 9.09 1.37 -6.02
C GLU A 82 9.16 0.61 -4.69
N ALA A 83 8.17 -0.24 -4.39
CA ALA A 83 8.14 -1.02 -3.16
C ALA A 83 9.11 -2.22 -3.15
N LEU A 84 9.64 -2.61 -4.31
CA LEU A 84 10.55 -3.76 -4.46
C LEU A 84 12.02 -3.38 -4.69
N ASN A 85 12.32 -2.09 -4.85
CA ASN A 85 13.69 -1.56 -4.95
C ASN A 85 14.35 -1.41 -3.57
#